data_AF-A0A1H3TIU3-F1
#
_entry.id   AF-A0A1H3TIU3-F1
#
_cell.length_a   1.000
_cell.length_b   1.000
_cell.length_c   1.000
_cell.angle_alpha   90.00
_cell.angle_beta   90.00
_cell.angle_gamma   90.00
#
_symmetry.space_group_name_H-M   'P 1'
#
loop_
_entity.id
_entity.type
_entity.pdbx_description
1 polymer ?
#
loop_
_entity_poly.entity_id
_entity_poly.type
_entity_poly.pdbx_seq_one_letter_code
_entity_poly.pdbx_strand_id
1 'polypeptide(L)' 'MSAAALCDYLRGELPKVKAVGSEVGAMAQLTVGLANFFSENGKVANGSVMDELTTKECPDVRTETLKAIGMASFAEL' A
#
# COMPACT_ATOMS: atom_id res chain seq x y z
N MET A 1 8.92 9.91 6.55
CA MET A 1 8.60 9.18 5.31
C MET A 1 8.16 10.14 4.21
N SER A 2 8.60 9.94 2.96
CA SER A 2 8.18 10.72 1.78
C SER A 2 7.14 9.96 0.94
N ALA A 3 6.41 10.68 0.07
CA ALA A 3 5.49 10.06 -0.90
C ALA A 3 6.22 9.08 -1.82
N ALA A 4 7.39 9.47 -2.33
CA ALA A 4 8.22 8.64 -3.20
C ALA A 4 8.62 7.33 -2.52
N ALA A 5 9.05 7.35 -1.26
CA ALA A 5 9.44 6.13 -0.54
C ALA A 5 8.26 5.16 -0.38
N LEU A 6 7.06 5.66 -0.10
CA LEU A 6 5.84 4.84 -0.04
C LEU A 6 5.52 4.24 -1.42
N CYS A 7 5.61 5.03 -2.48
CA CYS A 7 5.38 4.56 -3.84
C CYS A 7 6.39 3.49 -4.28
N ASP A 8 7.68 3.68 -3.98
CA ASP A 8 8.73 2.70 -4.26
C ASP A 8 8.47 1.38 -3.51
N TYR A 9 8.09 1.48 -2.22
CA TYR A 9 7.71 0.34 -1.42
C TYR A 9 6.53 -0.42 -2.03
N LEU A 10 5.43 0.29 -2.36
CA LEU A 10 4.25 -0.32 -2.97
C LEU A 10 4.57 -0.97 -4.32
N ARG A 11 5.42 -0.36 -5.16
CA ARG A 11 5.87 -1.00 -6.42
C ARG A 11 6.60 -2.31 -6.17
N GLY A 12 7.47 -2.36 -5.16
CA GLY A 12 8.19 -3.58 -4.79
C GLY A 12 7.29 -4.66 -4.17
N GLU A 13 6.25 -4.25 -3.46
CA GLU A 13 5.34 -5.17 -2.75
C GLU A 13 4.22 -5.71 -3.66
N LEU A 14 3.80 -4.95 -4.67
CA LEU A 14 2.68 -5.28 -5.55
C LEU A 14 2.76 -6.67 -6.21
N PRO A 15 3.92 -7.16 -6.71
CA PRO A 15 4.01 -8.53 -7.24
C PRO A 15 3.70 -9.59 -6.18
N LYS A 16 4.12 -9.38 -4.93
CA LYS A 16 3.85 -10.32 -3.82
C LYS A 16 2.38 -10.31 -3.45
N VAL A 17 1.77 -9.12 -3.36
CA VAL A 17 0.33 -8.94 -3.10
C VAL A 17 -0.49 -9.65 -4.17
N LYS A 18 -0.16 -9.46 -5.47
CA LYS A 18 -0.85 -10.14 -6.58
C LYS A 18 -0.66 -11.65 -6.58
N ALA A 19 0.49 -12.15 -6.12
CA ALA A 19 0.78 -13.59 -6.08
C ALA A 19 -0.05 -14.36 -5.03
N VAL A 20 -0.64 -13.68 -4.04
CA VAL A 20 -1.46 -14.35 -3.01
C VAL A 20 -2.73 -14.98 -3.59
N GLY A 21 -3.32 -14.39 -4.64
CA GLY A 21 -4.48 -14.96 -5.34
C GLY A 21 -5.82 -14.89 -4.59
N SER A 22 -5.87 -14.25 -3.42
CA SER A 22 -7.08 -13.97 -2.63
C SER A 22 -7.06 -12.52 -2.16
N GLU A 23 -8.16 -11.78 -2.30
CA GLU A 23 -8.25 -10.38 -1.86
C GLU A 23 -7.94 -10.22 -0.36
N VAL A 24 -8.53 -11.07 0.49
CA VAL A 24 -8.30 -11.03 1.95
C VAL A 24 -6.85 -11.37 2.28
N GLY A 25 -6.26 -12.35 1.61
CA GLY A 25 -4.85 -12.71 1.81
C GLY A 25 -3.90 -11.61 1.32
N ALA A 26 -4.21 -10.99 0.18
CA ALA A 26 -3.46 -9.89 -0.40
C ALA A 26 -3.50 -8.64 0.50
N MET A 27 -4.67 -8.34 1.06
CA MET A 27 -4.85 -7.31 2.09
C MET A 27 -3.97 -7.61 3.31
N ALA A 28 -4.05 -8.82 3.87
CA ALA A 28 -3.24 -9.19 5.03
C ALA A 28 -1.73 -9.08 4.76
N GLN A 29 -1.26 -9.55 3.60
CA GLN A 29 0.12 -9.42 3.14
C GLN A 29 0.55 -7.95 3.10
N LEU A 30 -0.27 -7.09 2.48
CA LEU A 30 0.02 -5.66 2.37
C LEU A 30 0.03 -4.97 3.74
N THR A 31 -0.95 -5.24 4.61
CA THR A 31 -1.03 -4.64 5.95
C THR A 31 0.19 -5.00 6.80
N VAL A 32 0.62 -6.26 6.78
CA VAL A 32 1.84 -6.70 7.49
C VAL A 32 3.08 -6.00 6.91
N GLY A 33 3.18 -5.94 5.58
CA GLY A 33 4.28 -5.28 4.90
C GLY A 33 4.37 -3.78 5.23
N LEU A 34 3.24 -3.08 5.18
CA LEU A 34 3.13 -1.66 5.54
C LEU A 34 3.51 -1.43 7.00
N ALA A 35 3.03 -2.27 7.92
CA ALA A 35 3.39 -2.17 9.33
C ALA A 35 4.90 -2.23 9.54
N ASN A 36 5.58 -3.16 8.86
CA ASN A 36 7.05 -3.26 8.89
C ASN A 36 7.72 -2.04 8.25
N PHE A 37 7.27 -1.64 7.06
CA PHE A 37 7.82 -0.49 6.35
C PHE A 37 7.73 0.79 7.18
N PHE A 38 6.57 1.05 7.81
CA PHE A 38 6.40 2.21 8.68
C PHE A 38 7.29 2.11 9.92
N SER A 39 7.35 0.97 10.59
CA SER A 39 8.24 0.76 11.75
C SER A 39 9.70 1.19 11.46
N GLU A 40 10.18 0.92 10.23
CA GLU A 40 11.54 1.26 9.80
C GLU A 40 11.69 2.71 9.30
N ASN A 41 10.61 3.35 8.82
CA ASN A 41 10.65 4.65 8.11
C ASN A 41 9.94 5.81 8.83
N GLY A 42 9.44 5.58 10.05
CA GLY A 42 8.85 6.59 10.93
C GLY A 42 7.38 6.33 11.28
N LYS A 43 6.57 7.38 11.44
CA LYS A 43 5.17 7.18 11.85
C LYS A 43 4.37 6.42 10.78
N VAL A 44 3.53 5.50 11.26
CA VAL A 44 2.45 4.88 10.49
C VAL A 44 1.60 5.99 9.86
N ALA A 45 1.52 6.02 8.53
CA ALA A 45 0.61 6.91 7.86
C ALA A 45 -0.82 6.38 8.05
N ASN A 46 -1.73 7.26 8.46
CA ASN A 46 -3.16 7.01 8.35
C ASN A 46 -3.47 6.66 6.87
N GLY A 47 -4.34 5.68 6.62
CA GLY A 47 -4.75 5.28 5.28
C GLY A 47 -5.21 6.46 4.40
N SER A 48 -5.89 7.46 4.95
CA SER A 48 -6.24 8.69 4.20
C SER A 48 -5.01 9.47 3.73
N VAL A 49 -3.96 9.52 4.55
CA VAL A 49 -2.69 10.17 4.20
C VAL A 49 -1.97 9.37 3.11
N MET A 50 -2.01 8.04 3.18
CA MET A 50 -1.47 7.19 2.12
C MET A 50 -2.19 7.44 0.79
N ASP A 51 -3.51 7.57 0.81
CA ASP A 51 -4.28 7.92 -0.39
C ASP A 51 -3.87 9.26 -0.98
N GLU A 52 -3.73 10.30 -0.16
CA GLU A 52 -3.30 11.62 -0.63
C GLU A 52 -1.89 11.59 -1.26
N LEU A 53 -0.95 10.91 -0.60
CA LEU A 53 0.44 10.81 -1.06
C LEU A 53 0.51 10.04 -2.38
N THR A 54 -0.12 8.86 -2.44
CA THR A 54 -0.01 7.96 -3.59
C THR A 54 -0.86 8.42 -4.78
N THR A 55 -1.97 9.13 -4.56
CA THR A 55 -2.76 9.73 -5.66
C THR A 55 -1.96 10.76 -6.44
N LYS A 56 -1.10 11.53 -5.77
CA LYS A 56 -0.27 12.56 -6.41
C LYS A 56 1.01 11.99 -7.02
N GLU A 57 1.65 11.07 -6.32
CA GLU A 57 3.00 10.59 -6.65
C GLU A 57 3.01 9.36 -7.57
N CYS A 58 2.08 8.42 -7.38
CA CYS A 58 2.04 7.14 -8.10
C CYS A 58 0.60 6.61 -8.27
N PRO A 59 -0.28 7.33 -8.99
CA PRO A 59 -1.70 6.98 -9.09
C PRO A 59 -1.94 5.59 -9.70
N ASP A 60 -1.10 5.17 -10.64
CA ASP A 60 -1.10 3.83 -11.24
C ASP A 60 -0.85 2.74 -10.20
N VAL A 61 0.22 2.88 -9.41
CA VAL A 61 0.61 1.93 -8.35
C VAL A 61 -0.47 1.88 -7.28
N ARG A 62 -1.03 3.04 -6.90
CA ARG A 62 -2.16 3.13 -5.97
C ARG A 62 -3.33 2.29 -6.48
N THR A 63 -3.78 2.55 -7.71
CA THR A 63 -4.94 1.87 -8.29
C THR A 63 -4.71 0.37 -8.39
N GLU A 64 -3.53 -0.07 -8.83
CA GLU A 64 -3.24 -1.50 -8.92
C GLU A 64 -3.16 -2.19 -7.55
N THR A 65 -2.60 -1.51 -6.55
CA THR A 65 -2.51 -2.03 -5.18
C THR A 65 -3.90 -2.19 -4.58
N LEU A 66 -4.73 -1.14 -4.63
CA LEU A 66 -6.10 -1.15 -4.10
C LEU A 66 -6.95 -2.21 -4.79
N LYS A 67 -6.82 -2.36 -6.11
CA LYS A 67 -7.47 -3.44 -6.86
C LYS A 67 -7.01 -4.83 -6.40
N ALA A 68 -5.71 -5.02 -6.14
CA ALA A 68 -5.17 -6.31 -5.74
C ALA A 68 -5.65 -6.77 -4.35
N ILE A 69 -5.99 -5.82 -3.47
CA ILE A 69 -6.51 -6.09 -2.12
C ILE A 69 -8.03 -5.97 -2.02
N GLY A 70 -8.74 -5.67 -3.12
CA GLY A 70 -10.20 -5.55 -3.15
C GLY A 70 -10.76 -4.32 -2.43
N MET A 71 -10.01 -3.22 -2.35
CA MET A 71 -10.40 -2.00 -1.62
C MET A 71 -10.51 -0.79 -2.54
N ALA A 72 -11.25 0.23 -2.09
CA ALA A 72 -11.36 1.51 -2.80
C ALA A 72 -10.37 2.57 -2.27
N SER A 73 -9.88 2.39 -1.05
CA SER A 73 -9.09 3.37 -0.32
C SER A 73 -8.17 2.68 0.69
N PHE A 74 -6.98 3.23 0.90
CA PHE A 74 -6.12 2.77 2.00
C PHE A 74 -6.70 3.11 3.37
N ALA A 75 -7.69 4.01 3.46
CA ALA A 75 -8.41 4.30 4.70
C ALA A 75 -9.31 3.15 5.19
N GLU A 76 -9.48 2.11 4.39
CA GLU A 76 -10.23 0.88 4.73
C GLU A 76 -9.34 -0.21 5.34
N LEU A 77 -8.02 0.02 5.44
CA LEU A 77 -7.02 -0.88 6.04
C LEU A 77 -6.97 -0.83 7.57
#